data_AF-A0A2S9GN74-F1
#
_entry.id   AF-A0A2S9GN74-F1
#
_cell.length_a   1.000
_cell.length_b   1.000
_cell.length_c   1.000
_cell.angle_alpha   90.00
_cell.angle_beta   90.00
_cell.angle_gamma   90.00
#
_symmetry.space_group_name_H-M   'P 1'
#
loop_
_entity.id
_entity.type
_entity.pdbx_description
1 polymer ?
#
loop_
_entity_poly.entity_id
_entity_poly.type
_entity_poly.pdbx_seq_one_letter_code
_entity_poly.pdbx_strand_id
1 'polypeptide(L)' 'ILRDPEWAAGHLSISPTNDVLLQMCLEYIERMFGKGTDLARKVTPDFAPYGKRIIRDPGGYYAALTRDHVDVEASEPAA' A
#
# COMPACT_ATOMS: atom_id res chain seq x y z
N ILE A 1 8.13 15.24 5.18
CA ILE A 1 7.10 14.64 6.06
C ILE A 1 7.68 14.64 7.45
N LEU A 2 6.96 15.20 8.42
CA LEU A 2 7.42 15.29 9.82
C LEU A 2 6.82 14.12 10.60
N ARG A 3 7.66 13.43 11.37
CA ARG A 3 7.24 12.36 12.30
C ARG A 3 6.77 12.99 13.61
N ASP A 4 5.62 12.55 14.08
CA ASP A 4 5.08 12.80 15.41
C ASP A 4 5.34 11.53 16.27
N PRO A 5 6.22 11.59 17.29
CA PRO A 5 6.54 10.43 18.12
C PRO A 5 5.37 9.86 18.91
N GLU A 6 4.44 10.69 19.40
CA GLU A 6 3.30 10.22 20.20
C GLU A 6 2.29 9.49 19.31
N TRP A 7 2.01 10.05 18.13
CA TRP A 7 1.17 9.39 17.13
C TRP A 7 1.76 8.05 16.69
N ALA A 8 3.04 8.05 16.31
CA ALA A 8 3.73 6.88 15.77
C ALA A 8 3.89 5.73 16.77
N ALA A 9 3.63 5.95 18.06
CA ALA A 9 3.67 4.89 19.08
C ALA A 9 2.49 3.90 18.97
N GLY A 10 1.37 4.33 18.36
CA GLY A 10 0.16 3.52 18.24
C GLY A 10 -0.42 3.39 16.84
N HIS A 11 0.19 4.01 15.83
CA HIS A 11 -0.33 4.07 14.46
C HIS A 11 0.72 3.58 13.46
N LEU A 12 0.24 3.02 12.35
CA LEU A 12 1.11 2.65 11.22
C LEU A 12 1.72 3.89 10.55
N SER A 13 0.92 4.95 10.41
CA SER A 13 1.35 6.25 9.89
C SER A 13 2.22 7.00 10.92
N ILE A 14 3.12 7.87 10.45
CA ILE A 14 4.09 8.55 11.32
C ILE A 14 3.62 9.89 11.87
N SER A 15 2.46 10.38 11.43
CA SER A 15 1.81 11.61 11.90
C SER A 15 0.41 11.69 11.32
N PRO A 16 -0.49 12.54 11.85
CA PRO A 16 -1.84 12.72 11.29
C PRO A 16 -1.83 13.09 9.80
N THR A 17 -0.91 13.95 9.36
CA THR A 17 -0.77 14.31 7.93
C THR A 17 -0.30 13.13 7.08
N ASN A 18 0.58 12.28 7.61
CA ASN A 18 0.98 11.05 6.92
C ASN A 18 -0.18 10.05 6.86
N ASP A 19 -1.05 10.03 7.87
CA ASP A 19 -2.24 9.17 7.88
C ASP A 19 -3.21 9.51 6.75
N VAL A 20 -3.45 10.80 6.49
CA VAL A 20 -4.28 11.24 5.36
C VAL A 20 -3.76 10.66 4.03
N LEU A 21 -2.43 10.66 3.84
CA LEU A 21 -1.82 10.03 2.66
C LEU A 21 -1.98 8.51 2.66
N LEU A 22 -1.80 7.86 3.82
CA LEU A 22 -2.03 6.42 3.96
C LEU A 22 -3.46 6.05 3.56
N GLN A 23 -4.47 6.78 4.06
CA GLN A 23 -5.87 6.54 3.70
C GLN A 23 -6.12 6.72 2.19
N MET A 24 -5.52 7.74 1.55
CA MET A 24 -5.63 7.91 0.10
C MET A 24 -5.02 6.74 -0.69
N CYS A 25 -3.89 6.21 -0.24
CA CYS A 25 -3.28 5.02 -0.84
C CYS A 25 -4.16 3.77 -0.67
N LEU A 26 -4.68 3.55 0.54
CA LEU A 26 -5.57 2.42 0.84
C LEU A 26 -6.88 2.50 0.03
N GLU A 27 -7.51 3.67 -0.03
CA GLU A 27 -8.71 3.89 -0.83
C GLU A 27 -8.46 3.57 -2.32
N TYR A 28 -7.29 3.97 -2.86
CA TYR A 28 -6.95 3.66 -4.23
C TYR A 28 -6.78 2.16 -4.48
N ILE A 29 -6.13 1.42 -3.56
CA ILE A 29 -6.04 -0.04 -3.61
C ILE A 29 -7.44 -0.67 -3.56
N GLU A 30 -8.30 -0.23 -2.63
CA GLU A 30 -9.67 -0.74 -2.49
C GLU A 30 -10.50 -0.49 -3.76
N ARG A 31 -10.35 0.67 -4.41
CA ARG A 31 -11.04 0.98 -5.68
C ARG A 31 -10.57 0.12 -6.84
N MET A 32 -9.29 -0.26 -6.88
CA MET A 32 -8.73 -1.07 -7.97
C MET A 32 -9.00 -2.56 -7.80
N PHE A 33 -8.97 -3.07 -6.57
CA PHE A 33 -8.98 -4.52 -6.32
C PHE A 33 -10.15 -5.01 -5.46
N GLY A 34 -10.98 -4.11 -4.93
CA GLY A 34 -12.03 -4.42 -3.98
C GLY A 34 -11.51 -4.53 -2.54
N LYS A 35 -12.30 -4.04 -1.58
CA LYS A 35 -11.96 -4.08 -0.16
C LYS A 35 -11.85 -5.52 0.34
N GLY A 36 -10.70 -5.85 0.95
CA GLY A 36 -10.49 -7.15 1.60
C GLY A 36 -10.28 -8.33 0.65
N THR A 37 -10.09 -8.10 -0.64
CA THR A 37 -9.70 -9.17 -1.57
C THR A 37 -8.27 -9.63 -1.31
N ASP A 38 -7.95 -10.85 -1.76
CA ASP A 38 -6.59 -11.40 -1.62
C ASP A 38 -5.55 -10.51 -2.30
N LEU A 39 -5.84 -10.06 -3.52
CA LEU A 39 -4.96 -9.17 -4.27
C LEU A 39 -4.74 -7.84 -3.53
N ALA A 40 -5.79 -7.23 -2.99
CA ALA A 40 -5.67 -6.01 -2.19
C ALA A 40 -4.74 -6.21 -0.98
N ARG A 41 -4.85 -7.33 -0.27
CA ARG A 41 -3.96 -7.65 0.86
C ARG A 41 -2.52 -7.83 0.41
N LYS A 42 -2.28 -8.58 -0.68
CA LYS A 42 -0.94 -8.85 -1.23
C LYS A 42 -0.20 -7.57 -1.63
N VAL A 43 -0.90 -6.56 -2.13
CA VAL A 43 -0.27 -5.30 -2.57
C VAL A 43 -0.25 -4.19 -1.52
N THR A 44 -0.91 -4.39 -0.37
CA THR A 44 -0.97 -3.37 0.70
C THR A 44 0.29 -3.43 1.55
N PRO A 45 1.11 -2.37 1.59
CA PRO A 45 2.30 -2.35 2.43
C PRO A 45 1.96 -2.32 3.93
N ASP A 46 2.79 -2.98 4.73
CA ASP A 46 2.73 -3.00 6.19
C ASP A 46 3.60 -1.90 6.85
N PHE A 47 3.90 -0.83 6.11
CA PHE A 47 4.70 0.31 6.56
C PHE A 47 4.11 1.64 6.10
N ALA A 48 4.45 2.72 6.81
CA ALA A 48 3.98 4.07 6.51
C ALA A 48 4.37 4.54 5.09
N PRO A 49 3.51 5.33 4.42
CA PRO A 49 3.91 6.03 3.19
C PRO A 49 5.17 6.85 3.43
N TYR A 50 6.10 6.79 2.48
CA TYR A 50 7.45 7.38 2.58
C TYR A 50 8.38 6.78 3.66
N GLY A 51 8.01 5.68 4.31
CA GLY A 51 9.00 4.84 5.04
C GLY A 51 10.06 4.25 4.09
N LYS A 52 9.71 4.09 2.81
CA LYS A 52 10.60 3.80 1.68
C LYS A 52 10.28 4.77 0.53
N ARG A 53 11.17 4.86 -0.47
CA ARG A 53 10.93 5.70 -1.67
C ARG A 53 9.69 5.19 -2.42
N ILE A 54 8.70 6.07 -2.63
CA ILE A 54 7.49 5.74 -3.39
C ILE A 54 7.84 5.58 -4.88
N ILE A 55 7.37 4.49 -5.47
CA ILE A 55 7.43 4.25 -6.92
C ILE A 55 6.22 4.93 -7.54
N ARG A 56 6.46 5.73 -8.58
CA ARG A 56 5.41 6.35 -9.39
C ARG A 56 5.35 5.62 -10.72
N ASP A 57 4.18 5.07 -11.01
CA ASP A 57 3.87 4.36 -12.24
C ASP A 57 2.96 5.26 -13.12
N PRO A 58 3.09 5.22 -14.46
CA PRO A 58 2.20 5.97 -15.36
C PRO A 58 0.74 5.49 -15.38
N GLY A 59 0.36 4.49 -14.57
CA GLY A 59 -1.01 4.00 -14.39
C GLY A 59 -1.24 2.56 -14.87
N GLY A 60 -0.20 1.86 -15.32
CA GLY A 60 -0.30 0.49 -15.84
C GLY A 60 -0.14 -0.60 -14.79
N TYR A 61 0.54 -0.34 -13.66
CA TYR A 61 0.92 -1.38 -12.70
C TYR A 61 -0.30 -2.09 -12.10
N TYR A 62 -1.19 -1.36 -11.43
CA TYR A 62 -2.38 -1.98 -10.81
C TYR A 62 -3.34 -2.60 -11.82
N ALA A 63 -3.50 -1.99 -13.00
CA ALA A 63 -4.34 -2.56 -14.07
C ALA A 63 -3.76 -3.87 -14.64
N ALA A 64 -2.43 -4.02 -14.66
CA ALA A 64 -1.80 -5.26 -15.09
C ALA A 64 -2.11 -6.41 -14.12
N LEU A 65 -2.15 -6.14 -12.81
CA LEU A 65 -2.39 -7.16 -11.78
C LEU A 65 -3.81 -7.74 -11.81
N THR A 66 -4.77 -7.09 -12.47
CA THR A 66 -6.17 -7.58 -12.54
C THR A 66 -6.46 -8.42 -13.79
N ARG A 67 -5.44 -8.76 -14.60
CA ARG A 67 -5.63 -9.50 -15.85
C ARG A 67 -5.74 -11.00 -15.60
N ASP A 68 -6.58 -11.68 -16.37
CA ASP A 68 -6.87 -13.12 -16.24
C ASP A 68 -5.62 -14.03 -16.32
N HIS A 69 -4.55 -13.57 -16.97
CA HIS A 69 -3.30 -14.31 -17.14
C HIS A 69 -2.19 -13.88 -16.17
N VAL A 70 -2.53 -13.13 -15.11
CA VAL A 70 -1.58 -12.65 -14.12
C VAL A 70 -1.91 -13.24 -12.76
N ASP A 71 -0.88 -13.74 -12.09
CA ASP A 71 -0.95 -14.22 -10.71
C ASP A 71 0.09 -13.48 -9.86
N VAL A 72 -0.27 -13.16 -8.62
CA VAL A 72 0.56 -12.38 -7.70
C VAL A 72 0.98 -13.24 -6.53
N GLU A 73 2.27 -13.50 -6.43
CA GLU A 73 2.90 -14.17 -5.30
C GLU A 73 3.56 -13.13 -4.39
N ALA A 74 3.14 -13.09 -3.13
CA ALA A 74 3.63 -12.14 -2.11
C ALA A 74 4.44 -12.85 -1.00
N SER A 75 4.73 -14.14 -1.19
CA SER A 75 5.67 -14.86 -0.34
C SER A 75 7.10 -14.40 -0.65
N GLU A 76 7.97 -14.41 0.37
CA GLU A 76 9.41 -14.35 0.07
C GLU A 76 9.74 -15.57 -0.82
N PRO A 77 10.58 -15.41 -1.86
CA PRO A 77 11.01 -16.53 -2.66
C PRO A 77 11.61 -17.60 -1.74
N ALA A 78 11.24 -18.86 -1.98
CA ALA A 78 11.80 -19.98 -1.23
C ALA A 78 13.33 -19.87 -1.24
N ALA A 79 13.93 -19.92 -0.05
CA ALA A 79 15.36 -19.81 0.17
C ALA A 79 16.16 -20.93 -0.52
#